data_AF-A0A7Y0C4P0-F1
#
_entry.id   AF-A0A7Y0C4P0-F1
#
_cell.length_a   1.000
_cell.length_b   1.000
_cell.length_c   1.000
_cell.angle_alpha   90.00
_cell.angle_beta   90.00
_cell.angle_gamma   90.00
#
_symmetry.space_group_name_H-M   'P 1'
#
loop_
_entity.id
_entity.type
_entity.pdbx_description
1 polymer ?
#
loop_
_entity_poly.entity_id
_entity_poly.type
_entity_poly.pdbx_seq_one_letter_code
_entity_poly.pdbx_strand_id
1 'polypeptide(L)'
;MASSQVETVSTNADKAKLGLAVVLVLASLAGFYLMSRQGQIAQWSTLVGGLVAAVVVFLSSEVGKQFLSFGRDSWREVKKVVWPSRKETMQMTAYVFAFVVVMALFLWLTDKTLEWVFYDLILGWKK
;
A
#
# COMPACT_ATOMS: atom_id res chain seq x y z
N MET A 1 23.12 -19.32 -6.72
CA MET A 1 24.11 -18.23 -6.78
C MET A 1 23.73 -17.25 -5.67
N ALA A 2 24.58 -17.12 -4.65
CA ALA A 2 24.30 -16.27 -3.50
C ALA A 2 24.20 -14.81 -3.96
N SER A 3 23.08 -14.15 -3.66
CA SER A 3 22.94 -12.71 -3.82
C SER A 3 23.86 -12.04 -2.82
N SER A 4 25.06 -11.68 -3.27
CA SER A 4 25.95 -10.78 -2.54
C SER A 4 25.21 -9.49 -2.26
N GLN A 5 24.83 -9.28 -1.01
CA GLN A 5 24.32 -8.02 -0.49
C GLN A 5 25.42 -6.99 -0.73
N VAL A 6 25.26 -6.16 -1.75
CA VAL A 6 26.11 -4.99 -1.94
C VAL A 6 25.76 -4.06 -0.79
N GLU A 7 26.55 -4.11 0.27
CA GLU A 7 26.54 -3.13 1.35
C GLU A 7 26.95 -1.81 0.71
N THR A 8 25.97 -1.05 0.20
CA THR A 8 26.22 0.28 -0.32
C THR A 8 26.62 1.10 0.88
N VAL A 9 27.92 1.32 1.05
CA VAL A 9 28.47 2.24 2.04
C VAL A 9 27.85 3.59 1.74
N SER A 10 26.76 3.91 2.46
CA SER A 10 26.06 5.17 2.33
C SER A 10 27.08 6.23 2.71
N THR A 11 27.62 6.92 1.70
CA THR A 11 28.62 7.95 1.94
C THR A 11 27.95 9.01 2.81
N ASN A 12 28.68 9.60 3.77
CA ASN A 12 28.13 10.66 4.62
C ASN A 12 27.47 11.78 3.79
N ALA A 13 27.96 12.01 2.56
CA ALA A 13 27.37 12.89 1.57
C ALA A 13 25.95 12.52 1.13
N ASP A 14 25.61 11.23 0.97
CA ASP A 14 24.25 10.82 0.58
C ASP A 14 23.26 10.92 1.74
N LYS A 15 23.72 10.62 2.96
CA LYS A 15 22.93 10.92 4.18
C LYS A 15 22.68 12.42 4.32
N ALA A 16 23.68 13.24 4.01
CA ALA A 16 23.54 14.69 4.02
C ALA A 16 22.54 15.19 2.96
N LYS A 17 22.57 14.65 1.73
CA LYS A 17 21.57 14.99 0.69
C LYS A 17 20.16 14.59 1.10
N LEU A 18 19.98 13.45 1.75
CA LEU A 18 18.68 13.03 2.28
C LEU A 18 18.19 13.95 3.38
N GLY A 19 19.06 14.29 4.34
CA GLY A 19 18.75 15.28 5.37
C GLY A 19 18.40 16.64 4.77
N LEU A 20 19.16 17.09 3.76
CA LEU A 20 18.91 18.34 3.04
C LEU A 20 17.56 18.31 2.33
N ALA A 21 17.18 17.20 1.69
CA ALA A 21 15.87 17.06 1.07
C ALA A 21 14.73 17.21 2.09
N VAL A 22 14.84 16.59 3.27
CA VAL A 22 13.86 16.73 4.35
C VAL A 22 13.78 18.18 4.83
N VAL A 23 14.93 18.83 5.05
CA VAL A 23 14.99 20.24 5.46
C VAL A 23 14.37 21.15 4.40
N LEU A 24 14.60 20.89 3.11
CA LEU A 24 13.97 21.65 2.02
C LEU A 24 12.45 21.51 1.99
N VAL A 25 11.91 20.31 2.26
CA VAL A 25 10.45 20.11 2.38
C VAL A 25 9.90 20.92 3.54
N LEU A 26 10.54 20.86 4.71
CA LEU A 26 10.12 21.62 5.89
C LEU A 26 10.22 23.14 5.65
N ALA A 27 11.30 23.59 5.03
CA ALA A 27 11.50 24.99 4.66
C ALA A 27 10.47 25.47 3.63
N SER A 28 10.11 24.62 2.67
CA SER A 28 9.06 24.89 1.69
C SER A 28 7.70 25.08 2.36
N LEU A 29 7.36 24.21 3.30
CA LEU A 29 6.12 24.29 4.08
C LEU A 29 6.11 25.53 4.98
N ALA A 30 7.22 25.80 5.68
CA ALA A 30 7.36 27.01 6.49
C ALA A 30 7.25 28.29 5.65
N GLY A 31 7.89 28.31 4.48
CA GLY A 31 7.80 29.41 3.52
C GLY A 31 6.37 29.67 3.05
N PHE A 32 5.59 28.61 2.79
CA PHE A 32 4.18 28.72 2.43
C PHE A 32 3.35 29.43 3.52
N TYR A 33 3.57 29.09 4.79
CA TYR A 33 2.86 29.71 5.92
C TYR A 33 3.32 31.15 6.22
N LEU A 34 4.63 31.41 6.15
CA LEU A 34 5.19 32.75 6.36
C LEU A 34 4.76 33.74 5.26
N MET A 35 4.62 33.26 4.02
CA MET A 35 4.21 34.08 2.88
C MET A 35 2.68 34.26 2.76
N SER A 36 1.91 33.83 3.76
CA SER A 36 0.44 33.93 3.77
C SER A 36 -0.13 35.34 3.64
N ARG A 37 0.63 36.37 4.00
CA ARG A 37 0.21 37.75 3.87
C ARG A 37 0.44 38.38 2.49
N GLN A 38 1.27 37.80 1.64
CA GLN A 38 1.70 38.43 0.37
C GLN A 38 0.93 37.94 -0.87
N GLY A 39 -0.10 37.12 -0.67
CA GLY A 39 -1.02 36.68 -1.72
C GLY A 39 -0.81 35.23 -2.15
N GLN A 40 -1.87 34.63 -2.71
CA GLN A 40 -1.94 33.19 -2.96
C GLN A 40 -0.86 32.70 -3.95
N ILE A 41 -0.55 33.46 -5.00
CA ILE A 41 0.43 33.05 -6.01
C ILE A 41 1.84 32.89 -5.42
N ALA A 42 2.26 33.81 -4.54
CA ALA A 42 3.58 33.79 -3.89
C ALA A 42 3.72 32.61 -2.90
N GLN A 43 2.63 32.25 -2.22
CA GLN A 43 2.62 31.08 -1.34
C GLN A 43 2.81 29.79 -2.15
N TRP A 44 1.98 29.59 -3.16
CA TRP A 44 2.00 28.36 -3.97
C TRP A 44 3.30 28.22 -4.77
N SER A 45 3.88 29.32 -5.26
CA SER A 45 5.18 29.27 -5.96
C SER A 45 6.31 28.85 -5.02
N THR A 46 6.33 29.36 -3.78
CA THR A 46 7.32 28.98 -2.77
C THR A 46 7.20 27.51 -2.39
N LEU A 47 5.97 27.02 -2.20
CA LEU A 47 5.71 25.63 -1.88
C LEU A 47 6.14 24.68 -3.02
N VAL A 48 5.66 24.97 -4.23
CA VAL A 48 5.93 24.15 -5.41
C VAL A 48 7.41 24.20 -5.76
N GLY A 49 8.02 25.39 -5.76
CA GLY A 49 9.46 25.56 -6.02
C GLY A 49 10.32 24.83 -4.99
N GLY A 50 10.00 24.93 -3.70
CA GLY A 50 10.71 24.23 -2.64
C GLY A 50 10.54 22.71 -2.70
N LEU A 51 9.34 22.21 -3.03
CA LEU A 51 9.10 20.78 -3.24
C LEU A 51 9.86 20.24 -4.45
N VAL A 52 9.85 20.97 -5.57
CA VAL A 52 10.63 20.60 -6.76
C VAL A 52 12.12 20.52 -6.42
N ALA A 53 12.66 21.52 -5.72
CA ALA A 53 14.05 21.49 -5.27
C ALA A 53 14.35 20.29 -4.36
N ALA A 54 13.47 19.99 -3.40
CA ALA A 54 13.62 18.82 -2.53
C ALA A 54 13.60 17.51 -3.30
N VAL A 55 12.70 17.36 -4.28
CA VAL A 55 12.62 16.17 -5.14
C VAL A 55 13.90 16.02 -5.96
N VAL A 56 14.43 17.09 -6.55
CA VAL A 56 15.68 17.05 -7.32
C VAL A 56 16.86 16.60 -6.45
N VAL A 57 16.96 17.12 -5.22
CA VAL A 57 18.00 16.70 -4.26
C VAL A 57 17.82 15.23 -3.87
N PHE A 58 16.57 14.81 -3.59
CA PHE A 58 16.25 13.43 -3.23
C PHE A 58 16.62 12.46 -4.37
N LEU A 59 16.22 12.74 -5.61
CA LEU A 59 16.52 11.90 -6.78
C LEU A 59 18.02 11.88 -7.13
N SER A 60 18.78 12.89 -6.70
CA SER A 60 20.25 12.93 -6.83
C SER A 60 20.97 12.09 -5.78
N SER A 61 20.29 11.67 -4.72
CA SER A 61 20.82 10.75 -3.70
C SER A 61 20.80 9.30 -4.18
N GLU A 62 21.69 8.47 -3.62
CA GLU A 62 21.76 7.04 -3.93
C GLU A 62 20.41 6.33 -3.68
N VAL A 63 19.73 6.65 -2.57
CA VAL A 63 18.41 6.10 -2.23
C VAL A 63 17.34 6.51 -3.25
N GLY A 64 17.36 7.77 -3.71
CA GLY A 64 16.42 8.25 -4.72
C GLY A 64 16.61 7.56 -6.08
N LYS A 65 17.85 7.31 -6.49
CA LYS A 65 18.15 6.54 -7.71
C LYS A 65 17.71 5.09 -7.60
N GLN A 66 17.96 4.46 -6.46
CA GLN A 66 17.53 3.08 -6.18
C GLN A 66 16.00 2.95 -6.20
N PHE A 67 15.29 3.95 -5.67
CA PHE A 67 13.82 4.00 -5.73
C PHE A 67 13.31 4.05 -7.18
N LEU A 68 13.93 4.88 -8.04
CA LEU A 68 13.56 4.95 -9.45
C LEU A 68 13.87 3.64 -10.20
N SER A 69 15.02 3.02 -9.95
CA SER A 69 15.33 1.72 -10.55
C SER A 69 14.35 0.65 -10.09
N PHE A 70 14.02 0.61 -8.80
CA PHE A 70 13.05 -0.33 -8.24
C PHE A 70 11.66 -0.15 -8.87
N GLY A 71 11.20 1.09 -9.07
CA GLY A 71 9.94 1.36 -9.75
C GLY A 71 9.93 0.87 -11.20
N ARG A 72 11.04 1.07 -11.93
CA ARG A 72 11.19 0.57 -13.31
C ARG A 72 11.19 -0.95 -13.37
N ASP A 73 11.86 -1.61 -12.43
CA ASP A 73 11.94 -3.07 -12.37
C ASP A 73 10.60 -3.68 -11.93
N SER A 74 9.90 -3.04 -10.98
CA SER A 74 8.53 -3.39 -10.61
C SER A 74 7.58 -3.31 -11.80
N TRP A 75 7.68 -2.26 -12.62
CA TRP A 75 6.86 -2.13 -13.83
C TRP A 75 7.15 -3.22 -14.87
N ARG A 76 8.43 -3.60 -15.02
CA ARG A 76 8.82 -4.72 -15.88
C ARG A 76 8.25 -6.04 -15.36
N GLU A 77 8.19 -6.24 -14.06
CA GLU A 77 7.65 -7.45 -13.46
C GLU A 77 6.13 -7.52 -13.60
N VAL A 78 5.42 -6.40 -13.40
CA VAL A 78 3.98 -6.29 -13.65
C VAL A 78 3.64 -6.64 -15.11
N LYS A 79 4.50 -6.27 -16.06
CA LYS A 79 4.32 -6.66 -17.47
C LYS A 79 4.47 -8.16 -17.73
N LYS A 80 5.17 -8.89 -16.86
CA LYS A 80 5.28 -10.36 -16.95
C LYS A 80 4.07 -11.06 -16.33
N VAL A 81 3.22 -10.35 -15.59
CA VAL A 81 2.00 -10.91 -15.02
C VAL A 81 1.04 -11.24 -16.16
N VAL A 82 0.87 -12.54 -16.39
CA VAL A 82 -0.15 -13.05 -17.30
C VAL A 82 -1.48 -12.95 -16.58
N TRP A 83 -2.30 -11.98 -16.98
CA TRP A 83 -3.63 -11.83 -16.42
C TRP A 83 -4.54 -12.97 -16.89
N PRO A 84 -5.29 -13.60 -15.98
CA PRO A 84 -6.15 -14.72 -16.32
C PRO A 84 -7.22 -14.30 -17.32
N SER A 85 -7.59 -15.22 -18.20
CA SER A 85 -8.70 -15.00 -19.12
C SER A 85 -10.01 -14.85 -18.34
N ARG A 86 -11.02 -14.19 -18.95
CA ARG A 86 -12.36 -14.07 -18.32
C ARG A 86 -12.93 -15.42 -17.88
N LYS A 87 -12.62 -16.49 -18.61
CA LYS A 87 -13.07 -17.86 -18.28
C LYS A 87 -12.39 -18.38 -17.01
N GLU A 88 -11.09 -18.23 -16.88
CA GLU A 88 -10.32 -18.63 -15.69
C GLU A 88 -10.75 -17.86 -14.44
N THR A 89 -10.94 -16.54 -14.57
CA THR A 89 -11.43 -15.70 -13.47
C THR A 89 -12.83 -16.12 -13.01
N MET A 90 -13.73 -16.40 -13.95
CA MET A 90 -15.07 -16.89 -13.63
C MET A 90 -15.04 -18.28 -13.01
N GLN A 91 -14.16 -19.17 -13.47
CA GLN A 91 -14.01 -20.51 -12.90
C GLN A 91 -13.49 -20.45 -11.46
N MET A 92 -12.47 -19.64 -11.18
CA MET A 92 -11.97 -19.43 -9.83
C MET A 92 -13.03 -18.82 -8.91
N THR A 93 -13.76 -17.81 -9.40
CA THR A 93 -14.90 -17.24 -8.66
C THR A 93 -15.95 -18.29 -8.36
N ALA A 94 -16.31 -19.12 -9.34
CA ALA A 94 -17.29 -20.19 -9.16
C ALA A 94 -16.85 -21.22 -8.11
N TYR A 95 -15.55 -21.58 -8.06
CA TYR A 95 -15.03 -22.45 -7.00
C TYR A 95 -15.20 -21.84 -5.61
N VAL A 96 -14.88 -20.54 -5.45
CA VAL A 96 -15.08 -19.85 -4.17
C VAL A 96 -16.56 -19.81 -3.79
N PHE A 97 -17.46 -19.52 -4.74
CA PHE A 97 -18.90 -19.53 -4.50
C PHE A 97 -19.40 -20.91 -4.06
N ALA A 98 -18.98 -21.98 -4.75
CA ALA A 98 -19.35 -23.34 -4.39
C ALA A 98 -18.89 -23.68 -2.96
N PHE A 99 -17.65 -23.32 -2.60
CA PHE A 99 -17.13 -23.51 -1.25
C PHE A 99 -17.96 -22.77 -0.20
N VAL A 100 -18.28 -21.49 -0.43
CA VAL A 100 -19.09 -20.67 0.48
C VAL A 100 -20.50 -21.25 0.64
N VAL A 101 -21.13 -21.73 -0.42
CA VAL A 101 -22.46 -22.37 -0.36
C VAL A 101 -22.42 -23.62 0.51
N VAL A 102 -21.40 -24.48 0.35
CA VAL A 102 -21.24 -25.68 1.18
C VAL A 102 -21.08 -25.31 2.66
N MET A 103 -20.27 -24.31 2.96
CA MET A 103 -20.09 -23.82 4.34
C MET A 103 -21.36 -23.20 4.91
N ALA A 104 -22.10 -22.42 4.12
CA ALA A 104 -23.38 -21.86 4.53
C ALA A 104 -24.40 -22.96 4.85
N LEU A 105 -24.50 -24.00 4.01
CA LEU A 105 -25.38 -25.15 4.26
C LEU A 105 -24.97 -25.94 5.50
N PHE A 106 -23.67 -26.15 5.71
CA PHE A 106 -23.14 -26.83 6.89
C PHE A 106 -23.46 -26.07 8.19
N LEU A 107 -23.21 -24.76 8.20
CA LEU A 107 -23.55 -23.92 9.36
C LEU A 107 -25.06 -23.87 9.58
N TRP A 108 -25.85 -23.72 8.52
CA TRP A 108 -27.31 -23.74 8.62
C TRP A 108 -27.84 -25.06 9.22
N LEU A 109 -27.30 -26.20 8.79
CA LEU A 109 -27.66 -27.51 9.35
C LEU A 109 -27.26 -27.62 10.82
N THR A 110 -26.08 -27.12 11.17
CA THR A 110 -25.59 -27.10 12.56
C THR A 110 -26.49 -26.25 13.44
N ASP A 111 -26.83 -25.04 13.00
CA ASP A 111 -27.72 -24.13 13.70
C ASP A 111 -29.11 -24.74 13.89
N LYS A 112 -29.65 -25.42 12.86
CA LYS A 112 -30.93 -26.14 12.97
C LYS A 112 -30.88 -27.33 13.92
N THR A 113 -29.76 -28.04 13.95
CA THR A 113 -29.55 -29.16 14.87
C THR A 113 -29.46 -28.65 16.31
N LEU A 114 -28.73 -27.56 16.53
CA LEU A 114 -28.64 -26.90 17.84
C LEU A 114 -30.02 -26.38 18.26
N GLU A 115 -30.74 -25.68 17.38
CA GLU A 115 -32.10 -25.19 17.62
C GLU A 115 -33.03 -26.31 18.10
N TRP A 116 -33.04 -27.44 17.37
CA TRP A 116 -33.83 -28.61 17.73
C TRP A 116 -33.44 -29.17 19.10
N VAL A 117 -32.14 -29.37 19.36
CA VAL A 117 -31.66 -29.86 20.66
C VAL A 117 -32.05 -28.91 21.80
N PHE A 118 -31.86 -27.60 21.64
CA PHE A 118 -32.18 -26.65 22.69
C PHE A 118 -33.68 -26.57 22.97
N TYR A 119 -34.52 -26.51 21.94
CA TYR A 119 -35.96 -26.37 22.13
C TYR A 119 -36.64 -27.67 22.59
N ASP A 120 -36.34 -28.81 21.97
CA ASP A 120 -37.02 -30.06 22.29
C ASP A 120 -36.44 -30.75 23.53
N LEU A 121 -35.11 -30.72 23.73
CA LEU A 121 -34.49 -31.46 24.85
C LEU A 121 -34.43 -30.64 26.15
N ILE A 122 -34.11 -29.34 26.06
CA ILE A 122 -33.89 -28.50 27.25
C ILE A 122 -35.18 -27.76 27.64
N LEU A 123 -35.89 -27.15 26.68
CA LEU A 123 -37.13 -26.40 26.96
C LEU A 123 -38.39 -27.27 26.93
N GLY A 124 -38.37 -28.41 26.22
CA GLY A 124 -39.48 -29.36 26.15
C GLY A 124 -39.78 -30.12 27.44
N TRP A 125 -38.91 -30.06 28.46
CA TRP A 125 -39.12 -30.74 29.75
C TRP A 125 -40.11 -30.02 30.69
N LYS A 126 -40.68 -28.87 30.28
CA LYS A 126 -41.66 -28.08 31.05
C LYS A 126 -43.05 -28.01 30.42
N LYS A 127 -43.52 -29.10 29.79
CA LYS A 127 -44.95 -29.35 29.58
C LYS A 127 -45.44 -30.47 30.48
#